data_AF-A0A967Z5K2-F1
#
_entry.id   AF-A0A967Z5K2-F1
#
_cell.length_a   1.000
_cell.length_b   1.000
_cell.length_c   1.000
_cell.angle_alpha   90.00
_cell.angle_beta   90.00
_cell.angle_gamma   90.00
#
_symmetry.space_group_name_H-M   'P 1'
#
loop_
_entity.id
_entity.type
_entity.pdbx_description
1 polymer ?
#
loop_
_entity_poly.entity_id
_entity_poly.type
_entity_poly.pdbx_seq_one_letter_code
_entity_poly.pdbx_strand_id
1 'polypeptide(L)'
;MLFVKICGITRLEDALLAAELGADAIGFVFFEKSPRYISLETARHISDNLPSHVARVGVFVNPDPTQVEQACSVANLNALQLHGVLSPSHVNKFA
;
A
#
# COMPACT_ATOMS: atom_id res chain seq x y z
N MET A 1 1.66 22.73 -4.68
CA MET A 1 2.05 21.83 -3.57
C MET A 1 2.34 20.46 -4.17
N LEU A 2 3.35 19.75 -3.68
CA LEU A 2 3.81 18.46 -4.26
C LEU A 2 3.21 17.30 -3.46
N PHE A 3 2.75 16.25 -4.15
CA PHE A 3 2.29 15.01 -3.51
C PHE A 3 3.49 14.10 -3.20
N VAL A 4 3.65 13.68 -1.95
CA VAL A 4 4.78 12.88 -1.47
C VAL A 4 4.28 11.55 -0.90
N LYS A 5 4.84 10.45 -1.42
CA LYS A 5 4.59 9.09 -0.94
C LYS A 5 5.85 8.45 -0.37
N ILE A 6 5.76 7.91 0.85
CA ILE A 6 6.83 7.10 1.45
C ILE A 6 6.48 5.61 1.32
N CYS A 7 7.32 4.85 0.63
CA CYS A 7 7.00 3.49 0.19
C CYS A 7 7.83 2.42 0.91
N GLY A 8 7.23 1.24 1.13
CA GLY A 8 7.90 0.11 1.76
C GLY A 8 7.98 0.24 3.28
N ILE A 9 6.95 0.84 3.88
CA ILE A 9 6.81 0.96 5.33
C ILE A 9 6.47 -0.40 5.92
N THR A 10 7.21 -0.79 6.96
CA THR A 10 7.04 -2.06 7.67
C THR A 10 6.79 -1.89 9.17
N ARG A 11 6.94 -0.67 9.71
CA ARG A 11 6.81 -0.35 11.14
C ARG A 11 5.83 0.80 11.34
N LEU A 12 5.07 0.74 12.44
CA LEU A 12 4.10 1.79 12.77
C LEU A 12 4.78 3.15 13.03
N GLU A 13 5.90 3.15 13.76
CA GLU A 13 6.65 4.38 14.08
C GLU A 13 7.09 5.15 12.83
N ASP A 14 7.54 4.45 11.78
CA ASP A 14 7.94 5.08 10.51
C ASP A 14 6.73 5.67 9.77
N ALA A 15 5.59 4.98 9.81
CA ALA A 15 4.36 5.42 9.18
C ALA A 15 3.83 6.71 9.83
N LEU A 16 3.82 6.74 11.17
CA LEU A 16 3.37 7.89 11.96
C LEU A 16 4.30 9.09 11.78
N LEU A 17 5.62 8.86 11.82
CA LEU A 17 6.60 9.92 11.59
C LEU A 17 6.47 10.50 10.17
N ALA A 18 6.31 9.64 9.16
CA ALA A 18 6.09 10.10 7.79
C ALA A 18 4.82 10.95 7.66
N ALA A 19 3.72 10.53 8.31
CA ALA A 19 2.48 11.31 8.35
C ALA A 19 2.66 12.67 9.06
N GLU A 20 3.34 12.69 10.21
CA GLU A 20 3.63 13.91 10.97
C GLU A 20 4.48 14.91 10.15
N LEU A 21 5.42 14.40 9.36
CA LEU A 21 6.26 15.20 8.46
C LEU A 21 5.56 15.62 7.16
N GLY A 22 4.28 15.26 6.98
CA GLY A 22 3.45 15.73 5.87
C GLY A 22 3.44 14.82 4.64
N ALA A 23 3.71 13.52 4.78
CA ALA A 23 3.50 12.59 3.68
C ALA A 23 2.00 12.45 3.34
N ASP A 24 1.66 12.56 2.05
CA ASP A 24 0.30 12.38 1.56
C ASP A 24 -0.10 10.89 1.46
N ALA A 25 0.89 10.00 1.37
CA ALA A 25 0.64 8.56 1.24
C ALA A 25 1.74 7.68 1.83
N ILE A 26 1.34 6.51 2.31
CA ILE A 26 2.21 5.42 2.73
C ILE A 26 2.02 4.20 1.83
N GLY A 27 3.10 3.51 1.49
CA GLY A 27 3.08 2.31 0.66
C GLY A 27 3.44 1.03 1.42
N PHE A 28 2.58 0.02 1.34
CA PHE A 28 2.81 -1.35 1.84
C PHE A 28 3.17 -2.28 0.67
N VAL A 29 4.21 -3.08 0.81
CA VAL A 29 4.66 -3.98 -0.27
C VAL A 29 4.17 -5.40 0.00
N PHE A 30 3.24 -5.88 -0.82
CA PHE A 30 2.68 -7.23 -0.75
C PHE A 30 3.35 -8.17 -1.76
N PHE A 31 4.69 -8.19 -1.73
CA PHE A 31 5.50 -9.08 -2.56
C PHE A 31 6.58 -9.73 -1.70
N GLU A 32 6.43 -11.03 -1.41
CA GLU A 32 7.26 -11.77 -0.45
C GLU A 32 8.77 -11.73 -0.74
N LYS A 33 9.18 -11.60 -2.01
CA LYS A 33 10.60 -11.51 -2.38
C LYS A 33 11.21 -10.13 -2.12
N SER A 34 10.41 -9.13 -1.75
CA SER A 34 10.90 -7.81 -1.38
C SER A 34 11.44 -7.82 0.06
N PRO A 35 12.60 -7.20 0.36
CA PRO A 35 13.05 -7.02 1.74
C PRO A 35 12.13 -6.10 2.57
N ARG A 36 11.19 -5.42 1.90
CA ARG A 36 10.18 -4.53 2.50
C ARG A 36 8.80 -5.16 2.53
N TYR A 37 8.71 -6.49 2.35
CA TYR A 37 7.46 -7.23 2.46
C TYR A 37 6.83 -7.02 3.84
N ILE A 38 5.50 -6.90 3.86
CA ILE A 38 4.70 -6.79 5.09
C ILE A 38 3.47 -7.68 4.98
N SER A 39 3.08 -8.33 6.08
CA SER A 39 1.85 -9.13 6.14
C SER A 39 0.60 -8.24 6.10
N LEU A 40 -0.54 -8.80 5.70
CA LEU A 40 -1.82 -8.09 5.71
C LEU A 40 -2.20 -7.60 7.13
N GLU A 41 -1.92 -8.41 8.15
CA GLU A 41 -2.21 -8.09 9.54
C GLU A 41 -1.38 -6.90 10.04
N THR A 42 -0.08 -6.89 9.76
CA THR A 42 0.78 -5.75 10.14
C THR A 42 0.40 -4.50 9.34
N ALA A 43 0.09 -4.63 8.05
CA ALA A 43 -0.37 -3.49 7.24
C ALA A 43 -1.71 -2.92 7.75
N ARG A 44 -2.63 -3.78 8.20
CA ARG A 44 -3.87 -3.37 8.88
C ARG A 44 -3.58 -2.59 10.16
N HIS A 45 -2.74 -3.14 11.04
CA HIS A 45 -2.37 -2.47 12.29
C HIS A 45 -1.80 -1.06 12.06
N ILE A 46 -0.96 -0.90 11.03
CA ILE A 46 -0.44 0.43 10.66
C ILE A 46 -1.57 1.31 10.11
N SER A 47 -2.38 0.77 9.19
CA SER A 47 -3.45 1.52 8.54
C SER A 47 -4.53 2.02 9.50
N ASP A 48 -4.87 1.25 10.53
CA ASP A 48 -5.86 1.61 11.55
C ASP A 48 -5.39 2.76 12.45
N ASN A 49 -4.06 2.97 12.57
CA ASN A 49 -3.47 4.03 13.39
C ASN A 49 -3.07 5.28 12.57
N LEU A 50 -3.16 5.24 11.24
CA LEU A 50 -2.82 6.37 10.38
C LEU A 50 -3.95 7.40 10.31
N PRO A 51 -3.63 8.71 10.27
CA PRO A 51 -4.61 9.76 10.00
C PRO A 51 -5.41 9.51 8.72
N SER A 52 -6.66 9.97 8.66
CA SER A 52 -7.54 9.77 7.51
C SER A 52 -7.05 10.47 6.23
N HIS A 53 -6.29 11.55 6.37
CA HIS A 53 -5.75 12.31 5.23
C HIS A 53 -4.58 11.62 4.52
N VAL A 54 -3.98 10.58 5.12
CA VAL A 54 -2.86 9.83 4.53
C VAL A 54 -3.40 8.63 3.74
N ALA A 55 -3.08 8.56 2.45
CA ALA A 55 -3.47 7.43 1.62
C ALA A 55 -2.69 6.15 1.97
N ARG A 56 -3.36 5.00 1.90
CA ARG A 56 -2.79 3.66 2.09
C ARG A 56 -2.68 2.98 0.74
N VAL A 57 -1.46 2.84 0.24
CA VAL A 57 -1.19 2.29 -1.10
C VAL A 57 -0.65 0.87 -0.98
N GLY A 58 -1.33 -0.10 -1.57
CA GLY A 58 -0.79 -1.45 -1.73
C GLY A 58 0.08 -1.56 -2.98
N VAL A 59 1.30 -2.08 -2.84
CA VAL A 59 2.21 -2.35 -3.96
C VAL A 59 2.20 -3.84 -4.26
N PHE A 60 1.86 -4.18 -5.50
CA PHE A 60 1.73 -5.55 -5.98
C PHE A 60 2.58 -5.77 -7.21
N VAL A 61 3.16 -6.97 -7.35
CA VAL A 61 3.95 -7.35 -8.53
C VAL A 61 3.20 -8.45 -9.28
N ASN A 62 2.77 -8.15 -10.51
CA ASN A 62 1.93 -9.05 -11.33
C ASN A 62 0.77 -9.71 -10.53
N PRO A 63 -0.11 -8.93 -9.87
CA PRO A 63 -1.11 -9.48 -8.97
C PRO A 63 -2.23 -10.26 -9.66
N ASP A 64 -2.83 -11.16 -8.89
CA ASP A 64 -4.18 -11.68 -9.14
C ASP A 64 -5.25 -10.79 -8.46
N PRO A 65 -6.43 -10.57 -9.09
CA PRO A 65 -7.54 -9.81 -8.49
C PRO A 65 -7.91 -10.23 -7.07
N THR A 66 -7.96 -11.54 -6.79
CA THR A 66 -8.37 -12.08 -5.48
C THR A 66 -7.41 -11.63 -4.38
N GLN A 67 -6.11 -11.64 -4.68
CA GLN A 67 -5.07 -11.20 -3.74
C GLN A 67 -5.21 -9.71 -3.43
N VAL A 68 -5.50 -8.90 -4.44
CA VAL A 68 -5.66 -7.45 -4.28
C VAL A 68 -6.92 -7.12 -3.50
N GLU A 69 -8.05 -7.75 -3.81
CA GLU A 69 -9.31 -7.58 -3.08
C GLU A 69 -9.15 -7.93 -1.59
N GLN A 70 -8.50 -9.07 -1.30
CA GLN A 70 -8.20 -9.46 0.07
C GLN A 70 -7.32 -8.43 0.78
N ALA A 71 -6.27 -7.94 0.13
CA ALA A 71 -5.38 -6.94 0.71
C ALA A 71 -6.10 -5.61 0.97
N CYS A 72 -6.92 -5.13 0.03
CA CYS A 72 -7.74 -3.93 0.20
C CYS A 72 -8.67 -4.04 1.40
N SER A 73 -9.38 -5.17 1.51
CA SER A 73 -10.33 -5.41 2.60
C SER A 73 -9.64 -5.53 3.96
N VAL A 74 -8.56 -6.31 4.06
CA VAL A 74 -7.91 -6.58 5.34
C VAL A 74 -7.10 -5.38 5.82
N ALA A 75 -6.31 -4.75 4.95
CA ALA A 75 -5.38 -3.69 5.28
C ALA A 75 -5.94 -2.27 5.06
N ASN A 76 -7.23 -2.13 4.73
CA ASN A 76 -7.90 -0.84 4.53
C ASN A 76 -7.18 0.07 3.52
N LEU A 77 -6.84 -0.50 2.36
CA LEU A 77 -6.15 0.22 1.29
C LEU A 77 -7.13 1.09 0.51
N ASN A 78 -6.67 2.26 0.06
CA ASN A 78 -7.47 3.18 -0.75
C ASN A 78 -6.79 3.55 -2.08
N ALA A 79 -5.64 2.95 -2.38
CA ALA A 79 -4.97 3.07 -3.66
C ALA A 79 -4.15 1.80 -3.97
N LEU A 80 -4.00 1.53 -5.27
CA LEU A 80 -3.25 0.39 -5.80
C LEU A 80 -2.05 0.89 -6.61
N GLN A 81 -0.88 0.31 -6.37
CA GLN A 81 0.30 0.45 -7.21
C GLN A 81 0.62 -0.91 -7.83
N LEU A 82 0.30 -1.07 -9.10
CA LEU A 82 0.57 -2.28 -9.86
C LEU A 82 1.95 -2.17 -10.52
N HIS A 83 2.89 -3.05 -10.16
CA HIS A 83 4.25 -3.07 -10.69
C HIS A 83 4.47 -4.29 -11.58
N GLY A 84 5.11 -4.10 -12.73
CA GLY A 84 5.39 -5.16 -13.70
C GLY A 84 5.01 -4.78 -15.13
N VAL A 85 4.97 -5.79 -16.00
CA VAL A 85 4.56 -5.64 -17.41
C VAL A 85 3.08 -6.02 -17.50
N LEU A 86 2.21 -5.03 -17.32
CA LEU A 86 0.76 -5.23 -17.33
C LEU A 86 0.16 -4.60 -18.58
N SER A 87 -0.73 -5.34 -19.24
CA SER A 87 -1.55 -4.78 -20.31
C SER A 87 -2.64 -3.87 -19.71
N PRO A 88 -3.16 -2.89 -20.47
CA PRO A 88 -4.31 -2.10 -20.03
C PRO A 88 -5.51 -2.95 -19.63
N SER A 89 -5.76 -4.06 -20.33
CA SER A 89 -6.82 -5.02 -20.01
C SER A 89 -6.65 -5.69 -18.64
N HIS A 90 -5.41 -5.94 -18.21
CA HIS A 90 -5.15 -6.44 -16.87
C HIS A 90 -5.35 -5.37 -15.80
N VAL A 91 -4.90 -4.14 -16.05
CA VAL A 91 -5.07 -3.01 -15.13
C VAL A 91 -6.56 -2.70 -14.92
N ASN A 92 -7.38 -2.76 -15.98
CA ASN A 92 -8.83 -2.50 -15.89
C ASN A 92 -9.61 -3.51 -15.04
N LYS A 93 -9.01 -4.63 -14.63
CA LYS A 93 -9.63 -5.58 -13.68
C LYS A 93 -9.73 -5.02 -12.26
N PHE A 94 -9.02 -3.94 -11.97
CA PHE A 94 -8.90 -3.34 -10.64
C PHE A 94 -9.50 -1.92 -10.55
N ALA A 95 -10.20 -1.48 -11.60
CA ALA A 95 -10.77 -0.13 -11.73
C ALA A 95 -12.24 -0.07 -11.28
#